data_AF-A0A934ZQC8-F1
#
_entry.id   AF-A0A934ZQC8-F1
#
_cell.length_a   1.000
_cell.length_b   1.000
_cell.length_c   1.000
_cell.angle_alpha   90.00
_cell.angle_beta   90.00
_cell.angle_gamma   90.00
#
_symmetry.space_group_name_H-M   'P 1'
#
loop_
_entity.id
_entity.type
_entity.pdbx_description
1 polymer ?
#
loop_
_entity_poly.entity_id
_entity_poly.type
_entity_poly.pdbx_seq_one_letter_code
_entity_poly.pdbx_strand_id
1 'polypeptide(L)'
;MPDPSPTRYNLLTEPLLAVESPDGARATVTLPGALARLGAGVPTEFAALQSHQLHAWHAFVVQLAALAVHADGSDDLAVDEAAWRERLRALTAGRDEPWCLVVHDLSQPAFLQAPVPEGTLAAFKRRFDSPDRLDVLVTSKNHDVKLQRVRIAAPQHWVFALVMLQTYEGFLGVGNYGIARMNGGFASRPSLGAARSPALVDRFARDVAVWSARRESLISLFGYAPSGGSGWSGAPLGRQGIAGAQ
;
A
#
# COMPACT_ATOMS: atom_id res chain seq x y z
N MET A 1 -4.49 7.94 32.04
CA MET A 1 -4.84 6.91 31.03
C MET A 1 -4.96 7.66 29.71
N PRO A 2 -4.15 7.40 28.68
CA PRO A 2 -4.46 7.97 27.37
C PRO A 2 -5.79 7.36 26.91
N ASP A 3 -6.73 8.22 26.55
CA ASP A 3 -8.02 7.88 25.94
C ASP A 3 -7.78 6.89 24.78
N PRO A 4 -8.39 5.70 24.78
CA PRO A 4 -8.12 4.72 23.73
C PRO A 4 -8.71 5.27 22.43
N SER A 5 -7.82 5.77 21.57
CA SER A 5 -8.21 6.46 20.34
C SER A 5 -9.08 5.54 19.48
N PRO A 6 -10.23 6.01 18.98
CA PRO A 6 -11.11 5.17 18.19
C PRO A 6 -10.43 4.79 16.87
N THR A 7 -10.87 3.68 16.27
CA THR A 7 -10.50 3.30 14.91
C THR A 7 -10.84 4.45 13.95
N ARG A 8 -9.89 4.86 13.12
CA ARG A 8 -9.97 6.08 12.30
C ARG A 8 -9.32 5.91 10.94
N TYR A 9 -9.75 6.75 10.00
CA TYR A 9 -9.20 6.88 8.65
C TYR A 9 -9.38 5.59 7.85
N ASN A 10 -10.63 5.16 7.69
CA ASN A 10 -11.00 4.03 6.85
C ASN A 10 -10.92 4.41 5.36
N LEU A 11 -9.99 3.80 4.62
CA LEU A 11 -9.78 4.08 3.21
C LEU A 11 -10.98 3.72 2.31
N LEU A 12 -11.87 2.81 2.75
CA LEU A 12 -13.03 2.38 1.98
C LEU A 12 -14.20 3.37 2.01
N THR A 13 -14.30 4.16 3.08
CA THR A 13 -15.50 4.97 3.37
C THR A 13 -15.19 6.44 3.58
N GLU A 14 -13.98 6.78 4.04
CA GLU A 14 -13.58 8.17 4.26
C GLU A 14 -12.82 8.73 3.04
N PRO A 15 -13.12 9.95 2.59
CA PRO A 15 -12.45 10.58 1.46
C PRO A 15 -11.06 11.11 1.87
N LEU A 16 -10.08 10.23 1.93
CA LEU A 16 -8.75 10.54 2.46
C LEU A 16 -7.74 10.98 1.38
N LEU A 17 -7.98 10.63 0.11
CA LEU A 17 -7.03 10.81 -0.97
C LEU A 17 -7.38 12.06 -1.79
N ALA A 18 -6.54 13.09 -1.71
CA ALA A 18 -6.68 14.27 -2.56
C ALA A 18 -6.22 13.95 -3.97
N VAL A 19 -7.11 14.18 -4.93
CA VAL A 19 -6.85 14.04 -6.36
C VAL A 19 -7.05 15.35 -7.10
N GLU A 20 -6.25 15.55 -8.12
CA GLU A 20 -6.33 16.66 -9.06
C GLU A 20 -6.80 16.14 -10.42
N SER A 21 -7.75 16.88 -11.00
CA SER A 21 -8.18 16.70 -12.38
C SER A 21 -7.34 17.60 -13.30
N PRO A 22 -7.26 17.32 -14.62
CA PRO A 22 -6.44 18.10 -15.56
C PRO A 22 -6.80 19.58 -15.66
N ASP A 23 -8.02 19.95 -15.29
CA ASP A 23 -8.53 21.32 -15.22
C ASP A 23 -8.12 22.05 -13.92
N GLY A 24 -7.35 21.38 -13.05
CA GLY A 24 -6.91 21.89 -11.75
C GLY A 24 -7.94 21.72 -10.63
N ALA A 25 -9.10 21.10 -10.90
CA ALA A 25 -10.09 20.84 -9.87
C ALA A 25 -9.57 19.81 -8.87
N ARG A 26 -9.62 20.17 -7.58
CA ARG A 26 -9.25 19.30 -6.46
C ARG A 26 -10.48 18.65 -5.84
N ALA A 27 -10.39 17.36 -5.59
CA ALA A 27 -11.37 16.61 -4.83
C ALA A 27 -10.69 15.67 -3.85
N THR A 28 -11.33 15.36 -2.73
CA THR A 28 -10.92 14.26 -1.86
C THR A 28 -11.82 13.07 -2.12
N VAL A 29 -11.22 11.92 -2.42
CA VAL A 29 -11.91 10.68 -2.77
C VAL A 29 -11.51 9.54 -1.83
N THR A 30 -12.37 8.53 -1.74
CA THR A 30 -12.06 7.27 -1.07
C THR A 30 -11.09 6.44 -1.93
N LEU A 31 -10.49 5.38 -1.39
CA LEU A 31 -9.70 4.43 -2.19
C LEU A 31 -10.56 3.74 -3.28
N PRO A 32 -11.78 3.24 -2.98
CA PRO A 32 -12.71 2.80 -4.01
C PRO A 32 -13.01 3.85 -5.08
N GLY A 33 -13.21 5.11 -4.68
CA GLY A 33 -13.49 6.21 -5.62
C GLY A 33 -12.30 6.50 -6.52
N ALA A 34 -11.07 6.41 -6.01
CA ALA A 34 -9.86 6.51 -6.81
C ALA A 34 -9.74 5.37 -7.83
N LEU A 35 -10.05 4.12 -7.45
CA LEU A 35 -10.05 2.97 -8.36
C LEU A 35 -11.15 3.08 -9.42
N ALA A 36 -12.35 3.56 -9.05
CA ALA A 36 -13.44 3.80 -10.00
C ALA A 36 -13.03 4.81 -11.08
N ARG A 37 -12.38 5.92 -10.68
CA ARG A 37 -11.85 6.91 -11.63
C ARG A 37 -10.79 6.31 -12.56
N LEU A 38 -9.81 5.58 -12.00
CA LEU A 38 -8.75 4.94 -12.79
C LEU A 38 -9.32 3.89 -13.76
N GLY A 39 -10.27 3.07 -13.32
CA GLY A 39 -10.93 2.06 -14.13
C GLY A 39 -11.80 2.64 -15.25
N ALA A 40 -12.45 3.78 -14.99
CA ALA A 40 -13.22 4.53 -15.98
C ALA A 40 -12.36 5.36 -16.96
N GLY A 41 -11.03 5.29 -16.86
CA GLY A 41 -10.16 6.08 -17.74
C GLY A 41 -10.12 7.57 -17.40
N VAL A 42 -10.57 7.98 -16.21
CA VAL A 42 -10.56 9.38 -15.78
C VAL A 42 -9.15 9.76 -15.32
N PRO A 43 -8.52 10.79 -15.92
CA PRO A 43 -7.24 11.32 -15.45
C PRO A 43 -7.30 11.64 -13.95
N THR A 44 -6.36 11.06 -13.21
CA THR A 44 -6.33 11.11 -11.76
C THR A 44 -4.88 11.25 -11.29
N GLU A 45 -4.55 12.44 -10.81
CA GLU A 45 -3.26 12.73 -10.17
C GLU A 45 -3.45 12.82 -8.67
N PHE A 46 -2.58 12.20 -7.88
CA PHE A 46 -2.68 12.23 -6.42
C PHE A 46 -1.85 13.40 -5.88
N ALA A 47 -2.52 14.41 -5.32
CA ALA A 47 -1.92 15.72 -5.04
C ALA A 47 -0.74 15.68 -4.05
N ALA A 48 -0.76 14.75 -3.09
CA ALA A 48 0.28 14.61 -2.08
C ALA A 48 1.34 13.53 -2.41
N LEU A 49 1.16 12.79 -3.51
CA LEU A 49 2.06 11.70 -3.89
C LEU A 49 3.39 12.25 -4.38
N GLN A 50 4.48 11.85 -3.74
CA GLN A 50 5.82 12.29 -4.15
C GLN A 50 6.35 11.47 -5.32
N SER A 51 7.26 12.04 -6.11
CA SER A 51 7.81 11.37 -7.31
C SER A 51 8.47 10.03 -7.00
N HIS A 52 9.14 9.89 -5.86
CA HIS A 52 9.77 8.63 -5.45
C HIS A 52 8.75 7.56 -5.01
N GLN A 53 7.57 7.98 -4.56
CA GLN A 53 6.48 7.10 -4.14
C GLN A 53 5.63 6.62 -5.32
N LEU A 54 5.67 7.32 -6.45
CA LEU A 54 4.79 7.12 -7.60
C LEU A 54 4.74 5.66 -8.06
N HIS A 55 5.91 5.03 -8.17
CA HIS A 55 5.96 3.67 -8.66
C HIS A 55 5.41 2.66 -7.63
N ALA A 56 5.76 2.81 -6.34
CA ALA A 56 5.24 1.96 -5.27
C ALA A 56 3.71 2.06 -5.19
N TRP A 57 3.19 3.29 -5.25
CA TRP A 57 1.76 3.56 -5.25
C TRP A 57 1.05 2.91 -6.45
N HIS A 58 1.59 3.08 -7.65
CA HIS A 58 1.01 2.46 -8.84
C HIS A 58 1.00 0.92 -8.74
N ALA A 59 2.13 0.32 -8.35
CA ALA A 59 2.21 -1.13 -8.19
C ALA A 59 1.18 -1.63 -7.17
N PHE A 60 0.99 -0.89 -6.07
CA PHE A 60 -0.03 -1.18 -5.07
C PHE A 60 -1.45 -1.14 -5.66
N VAL A 61 -1.87 -0.05 -6.31
CA VAL A 61 -3.24 0.05 -6.84
C VAL A 61 -3.53 -0.97 -7.94
N VAL A 62 -2.55 -1.28 -8.79
CA VAL A 62 -2.68 -2.34 -9.82
C VAL A 62 -2.81 -3.71 -9.17
N GLN A 63 -1.95 -4.04 -8.20
CA GLN A 63 -2.03 -5.31 -7.49
C GLN A 63 -3.37 -5.43 -6.76
N LEU A 64 -3.82 -4.36 -6.11
CA LEU A 64 -5.07 -4.33 -5.38
C LEU A 64 -6.27 -4.55 -6.30
N ALA A 65 -6.31 -3.83 -7.42
CA ALA A 65 -7.36 -3.99 -8.43
C ALA A 65 -7.38 -5.42 -8.99
N ALA A 66 -6.22 -5.96 -9.35
CA ALA A 66 -6.13 -7.31 -9.90
C ALA A 66 -6.60 -8.39 -8.91
N LEU A 67 -6.27 -8.24 -7.61
CA LEU A 67 -6.78 -9.12 -6.56
C LEU A 67 -8.30 -9.00 -6.38
N ALA A 68 -8.81 -7.76 -6.37
CA ALA A 68 -10.22 -7.46 -6.15
C ALA A 68 -11.10 -8.01 -7.28
N VAL A 69 -10.73 -7.78 -8.54
CA VAL A 69 -11.50 -8.27 -9.69
C VAL A 69 -11.41 -9.79 -9.82
N HIS A 70 -10.25 -10.37 -9.51
CA HIS A 70 -10.09 -11.82 -9.46
C HIS A 70 -10.98 -12.47 -8.38
N ALA A 71 -11.06 -11.87 -7.19
CA ALA A 71 -11.92 -12.36 -6.12
C ALA A 71 -13.41 -12.24 -6.45
N ASP A 72 -13.78 -11.21 -7.22
CA ASP A 72 -15.15 -10.97 -7.73
C ASP A 72 -15.52 -11.89 -8.91
N GLY A 73 -14.54 -12.55 -9.54
CA GLY A 73 -14.76 -13.36 -10.75
C GLY A 73 -15.09 -12.53 -12.00
N SER A 74 -14.70 -11.26 -12.01
CA SER A 74 -14.92 -10.30 -13.09
C SER A 74 -13.59 -9.71 -13.56
N ASP A 75 -13.49 -9.26 -14.81
CA ASP A 75 -12.35 -8.46 -15.29
C ASP A 75 -12.74 -6.99 -15.52
N ASP A 76 -14.00 -6.62 -15.25
CA ASP A 76 -14.49 -5.26 -15.42
C ASP A 76 -13.87 -4.30 -14.40
N LEU A 77 -13.16 -3.28 -14.88
CA LEU A 77 -12.56 -2.23 -14.07
C LEU A 77 -13.43 -0.97 -14.00
N ALA A 78 -14.34 -0.79 -14.96
CA ALA A 78 -15.15 0.42 -15.14
C ALA A 78 -16.45 0.38 -14.30
N VAL A 79 -16.35 -0.17 -13.08
CA VAL A 79 -17.45 -0.20 -12.11
C VAL A 79 -17.44 1.04 -11.22
N ASP A 80 -18.57 1.33 -10.60
CA ASP A 80 -18.71 2.49 -9.71
C ASP A 80 -17.98 2.32 -8.37
N GLU A 81 -17.96 3.40 -7.57
CA GLU A 81 -17.30 3.41 -6.26
C GLU A 81 -17.89 2.36 -5.30
N ALA A 82 -19.20 2.12 -5.35
CA ALA A 82 -19.87 1.19 -4.45
C ALA A 82 -19.47 -0.25 -4.76
N ALA A 83 -19.43 -0.61 -6.03
CA ALA A 83 -18.94 -1.91 -6.49
C ALA A 83 -17.46 -2.12 -6.11
N TRP A 84 -16.61 -1.10 -6.32
CA TRP A 84 -15.22 -1.16 -5.87
C TRP A 84 -15.11 -1.35 -4.35
N ARG A 85 -15.94 -0.67 -3.56
CA ARG A 85 -15.94 -0.80 -2.10
C ARG A 85 -16.24 -2.24 -1.68
N GLU A 86 -17.27 -2.85 -2.25
CA GLU A 86 -17.63 -4.24 -1.94
C GLU A 86 -16.51 -5.22 -2.34
N ARG A 87 -15.92 -5.05 -3.53
CA ARG A 87 -14.80 -5.88 -3.98
C ARG A 87 -13.60 -5.80 -3.05
N LEU A 88 -13.22 -4.59 -2.64
CA LEU A 88 -12.12 -4.41 -1.69
C LEU A 88 -12.45 -5.02 -0.34
N ARG A 89 -13.65 -4.75 0.19
CA ARG A 89 -14.09 -5.29 1.49
C ARG A 89 -14.16 -6.82 1.51
N ALA A 90 -14.45 -7.45 0.37
CA ALA A 90 -14.41 -8.91 0.23
C ALA A 90 -13.00 -9.49 0.42
N LEU A 91 -11.93 -8.76 0.04
CA LEU A 91 -10.53 -9.20 0.24
C LEU A 91 -10.17 -9.39 1.72
N THR A 92 -10.92 -8.74 2.62
CA THR A 92 -10.74 -8.83 4.07
C THR A 92 -11.88 -9.59 4.74
N ALA A 93 -12.62 -10.41 3.99
CA ALA A 93 -13.77 -11.17 4.48
C ALA A 93 -14.81 -10.28 5.20
N GLY A 94 -15.04 -9.07 4.69
CA GLY A 94 -16.02 -8.14 5.26
C GLY A 94 -15.48 -7.21 6.36
N ARG A 95 -14.21 -7.39 6.76
CA ARG A 95 -13.60 -6.63 7.87
C ARG A 95 -13.08 -5.27 7.43
N ASP A 96 -13.30 -4.28 8.28
CA ASP A 96 -12.94 -2.88 8.00
C ASP A 96 -11.61 -2.49 8.65
N GLU A 97 -11.20 -3.11 9.76
CA GLU A 97 -9.95 -2.74 10.46
C GLU A 97 -8.70 -2.77 9.56
N PRO A 98 -8.51 -3.76 8.66
CA PRO A 98 -7.37 -3.78 7.75
C PRO A 98 -7.37 -2.62 6.73
N TRP A 99 -8.45 -1.84 6.63
CA TRP A 99 -8.57 -0.66 5.77
C TRP A 99 -8.44 0.66 6.55
N CYS A 100 -8.26 0.61 7.87
CA CYS A 100 -8.10 1.78 8.73
C CYS A 100 -6.63 2.06 9.03
N LEU A 101 -6.19 3.32 8.99
CA LEU A 101 -4.81 3.66 9.38
C LEU A 101 -4.55 3.48 10.88
N VAL A 102 -5.57 3.71 11.71
CA VAL A 102 -5.49 3.57 13.16
C VAL A 102 -6.61 2.63 13.61
N VAL A 103 -6.26 1.62 14.40
CA VAL A 103 -7.20 0.68 15.01
C VAL A 103 -7.13 0.79 16.52
N HIS A 104 -8.29 0.74 17.17
CA HIS A 104 -8.39 0.76 18.62
C HIS A 104 -7.85 -0.54 19.25
N ASP A 105 -8.32 -1.69 18.75
CA ASP A 105 -7.87 -3.00 19.22
C ASP A 105 -6.58 -3.38 18.50
N LEU A 106 -5.46 -3.28 19.22
CA LEU A 106 -4.13 -3.60 18.68
C LEU A 106 -4.00 -5.06 18.26
N SER A 107 -4.85 -5.98 18.74
CA SER A 107 -4.85 -7.36 18.28
C SER A 107 -5.39 -7.53 16.86
N GLN A 108 -6.03 -6.49 16.30
CA GLN A 108 -6.48 -6.44 14.91
C GLN A 108 -5.41 -5.84 13.99
N PRO A 109 -5.33 -6.30 12.73
CA PRO A 109 -4.52 -5.63 11.72
C PRO A 109 -5.08 -4.24 11.40
N ALA A 110 -4.19 -3.33 11.04
CA ALA A 110 -4.51 -2.04 10.44
C ALA A 110 -4.00 -2.00 8.99
N PHE A 111 -4.30 -0.93 8.24
CA PHE A 111 -3.86 -0.78 6.86
C PHE A 111 -2.35 -0.91 6.74
N LEU A 112 -1.92 -1.99 6.06
CA LEU A 112 -0.51 -2.35 5.83
C LEU A 112 0.35 -2.43 7.10
N GLN A 113 -0.28 -2.76 8.23
CA GLN A 113 0.36 -2.88 9.54
C GLN A 113 -0.10 -4.18 10.22
N ALA A 114 0.87 -4.95 10.72
CA ALA A 114 0.59 -6.21 11.41
C ALA A 114 -0.12 -5.98 12.76
N PRO A 115 -0.98 -6.92 13.21
CA PRO A 115 -1.53 -6.87 14.55
C PRO A 115 -0.43 -6.98 15.60
N VAL A 116 -0.71 -6.44 16.79
CA VAL A 116 0.09 -6.54 18.02
C VAL A 116 -0.77 -7.22 19.10
N PRO A 117 -0.85 -8.56 19.10
CA PRO A 117 -1.71 -9.32 20.01
C PRO A 117 -1.39 -9.10 21.50
N GLU A 118 -0.17 -8.66 21.81
CA GLU A 118 0.26 -8.33 23.17
C GLU A 118 -0.44 -7.08 23.73
N GLY A 119 -1.15 -6.32 22.89
CA GLY A 119 -1.92 -5.15 23.32
C GLY A 119 -1.06 -3.98 23.79
N THR A 120 0.25 -4.00 23.53
CA THR A 120 1.19 -2.98 24.00
C THR A 120 2.23 -2.63 22.94
N LEU A 121 2.47 -1.33 22.78
CA LEU A 121 3.50 -0.81 21.87
C LEU A 121 4.87 -0.65 22.56
N ALA A 122 5.05 -1.16 23.78
CA ALA A 122 6.27 -0.98 24.57
C ALA A 122 7.54 -1.53 23.88
N ALA A 123 7.40 -2.59 23.07
CA ALA A 123 8.50 -3.17 22.30
C ALA A 123 8.95 -2.30 21.11
N PHE A 124 8.12 -1.37 20.65
CA PHE A 124 8.39 -0.51 19.50
C PHE A 124 9.22 0.70 19.92
N LYS A 125 10.56 0.56 19.80
CA LYS A 125 11.53 1.59 20.20
C LYS A 125 11.59 2.78 19.24
N ARG A 126 11.24 2.59 17.97
CA ARG A 126 11.20 3.66 16.96
C ARG A 126 9.80 4.23 16.89
N ARG A 127 9.69 5.54 17.15
CA ARG A 127 8.46 6.30 16.97
C ARG A 127 8.71 7.37 15.92
N PHE A 128 7.86 7.39 14.90
CA PHE A 128 7.90 8.38 13.85
C PHE A 128 6.77 9.37 14.08
N ASP A 129 7.12 10.66 14.17
CA ASP A 129 6.19 11.78 14.34
C ASP A 129 5.71 12.35 12.99
N SER A 130 6.28 11.85 11.89
CA SER A 130 6.06 12.37 10.54
C SER A 130 6.27 11.27 9.49
N PRO A 131 5.47 11.26 8.41
CA PRO A 131 5.49 10.22 7.38
C PRO A 131 6.79 10.17 6.59
N ASP A 132 7.45 11.30 6.41
CA ASP A 132 8.74 11.39 5.69
C ASP A 132 9.95 10.94 6.54
N ARG A 133 9.75 10.61 7.83
CA ARG A 133 10.71 9.84 8.62
C ARG A 133 10.49 8.34 8.54
N LEU A 134 9.29 7.91 8.14
CA LEU A 134 8.99 6.52 7.82
C LEU A 134 9.47 6.17 6.41
N ASP A 135 9.31 7.10 5.47
CA ASP A 135 9.74 6.98 4.07
C ASP A 135 10.94 7.88 3.77
N VAL A 136 12.10 7.52 4.32
CA VAL A 136 13.33 8.30 4.17
C VAL A 136 13.97 8.05 2.80
N LEU A 137 14.07 9.12 2.00
CA LEU A 137 14.88 9.14 0.79
C LEU A 137 16.37 9.10 1.14
N VAL A 138 17.00 7.94 0.97
CA VAL A 138 18.47 7.81 1.05
C VAL A 138 19.06 8.23 -0.29
N THR A 139 19.69 9.40 -0.30
CA THR A 139 20.32 9.99 -1.49
C THR A 139 21.84 9.79 -1.49
N SER A 140 22.47 10.02 -2.64
CA SER A 140 23.93 10.07 -2.73
C SER A 140 24.49 11.21 -1.89
N LYS A 141 25.78 11.12 -1.50
CA LYS A 141 26.49 12.18 -0.77
C LYS A 141 26.22 13.55 -1.43
N ASN A 142 25.77 14.51 -0.63
CA ASN A 142 25.43 15.89 -1.02
C ASN A 142 24.10 16.08 -1.79
N HIS A 143 23.25 15.06 -1.89
CA HIS A 143 21.91 15.17 -2.48
C HIS A 143 20.77 15.03 -1.46
N ASP A 144 21.08 15.24 -0.18
CA ASP A 144 20.13 15.04 0.93
C ASP A 144 18.91 15.95 0.82
N VAL A 145 17.74 15.31 0.89
CA VAL A 145 16.47 16.01 1.11
C VAL A 145 16.29 16.18 2.61
N LYS A 146 15.95 17.40 3.05
CA LYS A 146 15.63 17.64 4.46
C LYS A 146 14.48 16.72 4.91
N LEU A 147 14.69 16.01 6.02
CA LEU A 147 13.62 15.32 6.76
C LEU A 147 12.67 16.35 7.40
N GLN A 148 11.43 15.96 7.67
CA GLN A 148 10.33 16.77 8.22
C GLN A 148 9.86 17.93 7.33
N ARG A 149 9.71 17.70 6.02
CA ARG A 149 9.10 18.68 5.11
C ARG A 149 7.58 18.74 5.24
N VAL A 150 6.96 17.63 5.62
CA VAL A 150 5.52 17.56 5.86
C VAL A 150 5.22 18.18 7.22
N ARG A 151 5.06 19.51 7.26
CA ARG A 151 4.77 20.27 8.50
C ARG A 151 3.40 19.92 9.11
N ILE A 152 2.44 19.52 8.28
CA ILE A 152 1.11 19.05 8.70
C ILE A 152 0.82 17.76 7.92
N ALA A 153 0.97 16.62 8.59
CA ALA A 153 0.74 15.31 7.97
C ALA A 153 -0.75 14.97 7.92
N ALA A 154 -1.35 15.12 6.73
CA ALA A 154 -2.67 14.55 6.44
C ALA A 154 -2.61 13.00 6.31
N PRO A 155 -3.73 12.28 6.54
CA PRO A 155 -3.81 10.81 6.44
C PRO A 155 -3.23 10.21 5.16
N GLN A 156 -3.46 10.83 3.99
CA GLN A 156 -2.90 10.39 2.71
C GLN A 156 -1.37 10.28 2.69
N HIS A 157 -0.65 11.13 3.43
CA HIS A 157 0.81 11.04 3.47
C HIS A 157 1.27 9.76 4.17
N TRP A 158 0.55 9.32 5.21
CA TRP A 158 0.80 8.05 5.88
C TRP A 158 0.44 6.86 4.99
N VAL A 159 -0.65 6.94 4.22
CA VAL A 159 -1.01 5.93 3.22
C VAL A 159 0.14 5.73 2.23
N PHE A 160 0.63 6.82 1.62
CA PHE A 160 1.71 6.73 0.64
C PHE A 160 3.02 6.24 1.27
N ALA A 161 3.37 6.72 2.47
CA ALA A 161 4.55 6.27 3.18
C ALA A 161 4.49 4.78 3.52
N LEU A 162 3.35 4.27 4.01
CA LEU A 162 3.17 2.84 4.31
C LEU A 162 3.22 1.97 3.05
N VAL A 163 2.62 2.42 1.95
CA VAL A 163 2.73 1.72 0.67
C VAL A 163 4.17 1.70 0.18
N MET A 164 4.88 2.82 0.30
CA MET A 164 6.30 2.90 -0.04
C MET A 164 7.09 1.90 0.81
N LEU A 165 6.95 1.99 2.14
CA LEU A 165 7.62 1.16 3.14
C LEU A 165 7.49 -0.34 2.80
N GLN A 166 6.26 -0.81 2.61
CA GLN A 166 5.97 -2.21 2.35
C GLN A 166 6.40 -2.68 0.95
N THR A 167 6.70 -1.77 0.03
CA THR A 167 6.98 -2.11 -1.37
C THR A 167 8.44 -1.91 -1.75
N TYR A 168 9.14 -0.92 -1.18
CA TYR A 168 10.42 -0.39 -1.66
C TYR A 168 11.44 0.03 -0.58
N GLU A 169 11.15 -0.10 0.73
CA GLU A 169 12.13 0.36 1.74
C GLU A 169 13.47 -0.39 1.61
N GLY A 170 14.57 0.33 1.84
CA GLY A 170 15.91 -0.24 1.90
C GLY A 170 16.11 -1.15 3.11
N PHE A 171 17.00 -2.14 2.98
CA PHE A 171 17.58 -2.82 4.14
C PHE A 171 18.92 -2.16 4.48
N LEU A 172 19.05 -1.66 5.71
CA LEU A 172 20.21 -0.88 6.17
C LEU A 172 21.09 -1.66 7.15
N GLY A 173 21.31 -2.96 6.90
CA GLY A 173 22.16 -3.82 7.73
C GLY A 173 21.40 -4.69 8.73
N VAL A 174 22.15 -5.53 9.46
CA VAL A 174 21.61 -6.45 10.48
C VAL A 174 20.81 -5.66 11.52
N GLY A 175 19.52 -5.99 11.67
CA GLY A 175 18.58 -5.29 12.57
C GLY A 175 17.76 -4.17 11.91
N ASN A 176 17.96 -3.87 10.62
CA ASN A 176 17.16 -2.91 9.84
C ASN A 176 16.34 -3.62 8.75
N TYR A 177 15.39 -4.44 9.19
CA TYR A 177 14.40 -5.09 8.34
C TYR A 177 13.23 -4.14 8.05
N GLY A 178 13.45 -3.17 7.17
CA GLY A 178 12.42 -2.20 6.80
C GLY A 178 11.25 -2.80 6.01
N ILE A 179 11.53 -3.83 5.21
CA ILE A 179 10.58 -4.35 4.22
C ILE A 179 10.44 -5.87 4.29
N ALA A 180 9.20 -6.37 4.37
CA ALA A 180 8.88 -7.80 4.34
C ALA A 180 9.07 -8.46 2.95
N ARG A 181 9.18 -7.64 1.89
CA ARG A 181 9.20 -8.06 0.47
C ARG A 181 10.58 -7.98 -0.20
N MET A 182 11.68 -7.87 0.55
CA MET A 182 13.03 -7.77 -0.02
C MET A 182 14.00 -8.81 0.55
N ASN A 183 14.69 -9.52 -0.35
CA ASN A 183 15.59 -10.63 -0.02
C ASN A 183 17.02 -10.13 0.27
N GLY A 184 17.19 -9.21 1.22
CA GLY A 184 18.51 -8.81 1.76
C GLY A 184 19.00 -7.39 1.40
N GLY A 185 20.15 -7.03 1.97
CA GLY A 185 20.67 -5.66 2.09
C GLY A 185 21.17 -4.93 0.86
N PHE A 186 21.22 -5.60 -0.28
CA PHE A 186 21.72 -5.05 -1.53
C PHE A 186 20.74 -5.26 -2.69
N ALA A 187 19.54 -5.74 -2.39
CA ALA A 187 18.51 -5.87 -3.39
C ALA A 187 17.91 -4.49 -3.69
N SER A 188 17.70 -4.21 -4.97
CA SER A 188 16.87 -3.11 -5.43
C SER A 188 15.62 -3.70 -6.08
N ARG A 189 14.51 -2.95 -6.05
CA ARG A 189 13.34 -3.26 -6.87
C ARG A 189 13.27 -2.28 -8.04
N PRO A 190 14.21 -2.31 -9.00
CA PRO A 190 14.12 -1.40 -10.13
C PRO A 190 12.83 -1.73 -10.89
N SER A 191 12.06 -0.70 -11.22
CA SER A 191 10.97 -0.84 -12.16
C SER A 191 11.22 0.04 -13.36
N LEU A 192 11.10 -0.59 -14.53
CA LEU A 192 11.06 0.09 -15.82
C LEU A 192 9.73 -0.25 -16.48
N GLY A 193 9.00 0.78 -16.90
CA GLY A 193 7.75 0.62 -17.64
C GLY A 193 7.78 1.49 -18.88
N ALA A 194 7.42 0.93 -20.03
CA ALA A 194 7.12 1.71 -21.22
C ALA A 194 5.67 2.21 -21.13
N ALA A 195 5.46 3.52 -21.24
CA ALA A 195 4.13 4.12 -21.27
C ALA A 195 4.08 5.19 -22.36
N ARG A 196 2.90 5.37 -22.96
CA ARG A 196 2.67 6.41 -23.98
C ARG A 196 2.54 7.81 -23.35
N SER A 197 2.31 7.86 -22.04
CA SER A 197 2.16 9.07 -21.24
C SER A 197 2.52 8.76 -19.77
N PRO A 198 2.93 9.78 -18.98
CA PRO A 198 3.23 9.62 -17.56
C PRO A 198 1.99 9.41 -16.68
N ALA A 199 0.78 9.66 -17.20
CA ALA A 199 -0.45 9.56 -16.42
C ALA A 199 -0.70 8.12 -15.92
N LEU A 200 -1.10 7.99 -14.65
CA LEU A 200 -1.38 6.68 -14.03
C LEU A 200 -2.49 5.92 -14.76
N VAL A 201 -3.50 6.65 -15.24
CA VAL A 201 -4.69 6.09 -15.87
C VAL A 201 -4.37 5.30 -17.14
N ASP A 202 -3.42 5.77 -17.96
CA ASP A 202 -3.08 5.17 -19.26
C ASP A 202 -2.46 3.78 -19.14
N ARG A 203 -1.91 3.47 -17.98
CA ARG A 203 -1.19 2.24 -17.67
C ARG A 203 -1.94 1.35 -16.69
N PHE A 204 -2.85 1.90 -15.88
CA PHE A 204 -3.59 1.17 -14.87
C PHE A 204 -4.33 -0.05 -15.45
N ALA A 205 -5.26 0.17 -16.39
CA ALA A 205 -6.08 -0.92 -16.94
C ALA A 205 -5.23 -1.97 -17.68
N ARG A 206 -4.23 -1.50 -18.45
CA ARG A 206 -3.26 -2.38 -19.13
C ARG A 206 -2.49 -3.24 -18.14
N ASP A 207 -1.96 -2.65 -17.07
CA ASP A 207 -1.08 -3.34 -16.12
C ASP A 207 -1.90 -4.33 -15.26
N VAL A 208 -3.16 -4.02 -14.95
CA VAL A 208 -4.10 -4.97 -14.34
C VAL A 208 -4.36 -6.16 -15.28
N ALA A 209 -4.65 -5.90 -16.57
CA ALA A 209 -4.88 -6.96 -17.55
C ALA A 209 -3.65 -7.86 -17.74
N VAL A 210 -2.43 -7.29 -17.74
CA VAL A 210 -1.18 -8.06 -17.79
C VAL A 210 -1.03 -8.95 -16.56
N TRP A 211 -1.43 -8.48 -15.37
CA TRP A 211 -1.40 -9.29 -14.16
C TRP A 211 -2.34 -10.49 -14.27
N SER A 212 -3.59 -10.26 -14.68
CA SER A 212 -4.59 -11.32 -14.90
C SER A 212 -4.10 -12.36 -15.90
N ALA A 213 -3.60 -11.91 -17.06
CA ALA A 213 -3.10 -12.79 -18.12
C ALA A 213 -1.86 -13.62 -17.73
N ARG A 214 -1.03 -13.11 -16.81
CA ARG A 214 0.19 -13.81 -16.37
C ARG A 214 0.00 -14.65 -15.11
N ARG A 215 -1.14 -14.55 -14.44
CA ARG A 215 -1.37 -15.21 -13.14
C ARG A 215 -1.13 -16.71 -13.19
N GLU A 216 -1.71 -17.42 -14.16
CA GLU A 216 -1.59 -18.88 -14.26
C GLU A 216 -0.14 -19.32 -14.54
N SER A 217 0.56 -18.61 -15.43
CA SER A 217 1.96 -18.92 -15.72
C SER A 217 2.86 -18.64 -14.53
N LEU A 218 2.61 -17.57 -13.76
CA LEU A 218 3.34 -17.27 -12.53
C LEU A 218 3.08 -18.32 -11.43
N ILE A 219 1.84 -18.77 -11.27
CA ILE A 219 1.50 -19.86 -10.34
C ILE A 219 2.25 -21.14 -10.73
N SER A 220 2.22 -21.51 -12.01
CA SER A 220 2.93 -22.70 -12.49
C SER A 220 4.44 -22.58 -12.33
N LEU A 221 5.01 -21.39 -12.56
CA LEU A 221 6.46 -21.18 -12.51
C LEU A 221 7.01 -21.18 -11.08
N PHE A 222 6.27 -20.60 -10.13
CA PHE A 222 6.73 -20.40 -8.76
C PHE A 222 6.07 -21.33 -7.73
N GLY A 223 5.11 -22.17 -8.14
CA GLY A 223 4.41 -23.11 -7.27
C GLY A 223 3.50 -22.44 -6.25
N TYR A 224 2.93 -21.26 -6.57
CA TYR A 224 2.03 -20.55 -5.65
C TYR A 224 0.69 -21.28 -5.50
N ALA A 225 0.02 -21.08 -4.36
CA ALA A 225 -1.34 -21.59 -4.17
C ALA A 225 -2.30 -20.92 -5.18
N PRO A 226 -3.11 -21.70 -5.93
CA PRO A 226 -3.98 -21.16 -6.96
C PRO A 226 -5.20 -20.42 -6.39
N SER A 227 -5.53 -20.63 -5.12
CA SER A 227 -6.60 -19.98 -4.36
C SER A 227 -6.17 -19.78 -2.91
N GLY A 228 -6.86 -18.89 -2.19
CA GLY A 228 -6.57 -18.63 -0.77
C GLY A 228 -5.22 -17.95 -0.51
N GLY A 229 -4.61 -17.34 -1.53
CA GLY A 229 -3.40 -16.53 -1.38
C GLY A 229 -3.65 -15.38 -0.42
N SER A 230 -3.30 -15.59 0.84
CA SER A 230 -3.49 -14.68 1.96
C SER A 230 -2.44 -13.56 1.93
N GLY A 231 -2.36 -12.83 0.80
CA GLY A 231 -1.52 -11.64 0.68
C GLY A 231 -1.94 -10.49 1.60
N TRP A 232 -3.11 -10.60 2.23
CA TRP A 232 -3.68 -9.62 3.15
C TRP A 232 -4.12 -10.18 4.52
N SER A 233 -4.31 -11.49 4.69
CA SER A 233 -4.96 -12.06 5.90
C SER A 233 -4.23 -13.25 6.56
N GLY A 234 -3.01 -13.61 6.16
CA GLY A 234 -2.34 -14.81 6.66
C GLY A 234 -0.86 -14.61 6.93
N ALA A 235 -0.49 -14.94 8.16
CA ALA A 235 0.84 -15.10 8.77
C ALA A 235 2.07 -15.15 7.84
N PRO A 236 3.23 -14.62 8.29
CA PRO A 236 4.44 -14.49 7.50
C PRO A 236 4.92 -15.86 7.02
N LEU A 237 5.22 -15.94 5.72
CA LEU A 237 6.02 -17.02 5.16
C LEU A 237 7.41 -17.00 5.81
N GLY A 238 7.59 -17.91 6.78
CA GLY A 238 8.84 -18.65 6.94
C GLY A 238 9.92 -18.05 7.84
N ARG A 239 9.88 -18.47 9.11
CA ARG A 239 11.03 -18.99 9.90
C ARG A 239 12.44 -18.59 9.43
N GLN A 240 12.93 -17.47 9.95
CA GLN A 240 14.25 -17.45 10.59
C GLN A 240 14.11 -16.81 11.96
N GLY A 241 13.75 -17.64 12.94
CA GLY A 241 14.04 -17.32 14.32
C GLY A 241 15.56 -17.32 14.47
N ILE A 242 16.11 -16.20 14.96
CA ILE A 242 17.48 -16.19 15.45
C ILE A 242 17.36 -16.52 16.94
N ALA A 243 17.54 -17.80 17.25
CA ALA A 243 17.72 -18.28 18.62
C ALA A 243 19.21 -18.45 18.91
N GLY A 244 19.59 -18.17 20.15
CA GLY A 244 20.87 -18.52 20.77
C GLY A 244 21.78 -17.31 21.01
N ALA A 245 22.59 -17.28 22.06
CA ALA A 245 22.75 -18.11 23.24
C ALA A 245 23.70 -17.33 24.17
N GLN A 246 23.47 -17.45 25.49
CA GLN A 246 24.20 -16.85 26.61
C GLN A 246 23.91 -15.37 26.90
#